data_AF-A0A822Y6M4-F1
#
_entry.id   AF-A0A822Y6M4-F1
#
_cell.length_a   1.000
_cell.length_b   1.000
_cell.length_c   1.000
_cell.angle_alpha   90.00
_cell.angle_beta   90.00
_cell.angle_gamma   90.00
#
_symmetry.space_group_name_H-M   'P 1'
#
loop_
_entity.id
_entity.type
_entity.pdbx_description
1 polymer ?
#
loop_
_entity_poly.entity_id
_entity_poly.type
_entity_poly.pdbx_seq_one_letter_code
_entity_poly.pdbx_strand_id
1 'polypeptide(L)'
;MCTLEKCGNIFLLTLVGDDEHRLNPNLIGEIQSSLSQVRAQAKHGLVIVTTEQGKFFSNGFDLAWAESAGTSVFLHRLQHMGTA
;
A
#
# COMPACT_ATOMS: atom_id res chain seq x y z
N MET A 1 1.84 6.81 2.29
CA MET A 1 0.52 6.64 2.97
C MET A 1 -0.54 6.37 1.90
N CYS A 2 -1.80 6.07 2.26
CA CYS A 2 -2.90 6.02 1.27
C CYS A 2 -4.22 6.61 1.78
N THR A 3 -5.08 7.05 0.86
CA THR A 3 -6.46 7.48 1.11
C THR A 3 -7.47 6.63 0.35
N LEU A 4 -8.67 6.45 0.91
CA LEU A 4 -9.76 5.70 0.28
C LEU A 4 -11.01 6.58 0.18
N GLU A 5 -11.45 6.84 -1.06
CA GLU A 5 -12.65 7.62 -1.35
C GLU A 5 -13.70 6.75 -2.04
N LYS A 6 -14.99 7.03 -1.80
CA LYS A 6 -16.09 6.30 -2.42
C LYS A 6 -16.93 7.23 -3.28
N CYS A 7 -16.94 6.97 -4.59
CA CYS A 7 -17.70 7.71 -5.60
C CYS A 7 -18.73 6.76 -6.23
N GLY A 8 -19.92 6.69 -5.63
CA GLY A 8 -20.96 5.75 -6.06
C GLY A 8 -20.53 4.29 -5.86
N ASN A 9 -20.37 3.56 -6.96
CA ASN A 9 -19.91 2.15 -6.97
C ASN A 9 -18.39 2.00 -7.17
N ILE A 10 -17.65 3.10 -7.22
CA ILE A 10 -16.19 3.09 -7.39
C ILE A 10 -15.56 3.46 -6.04
N PHE A 11 -14.63 2.64 -5.58
CA PHE A 11 -13.66 3.04 -4.56
C PHE A 11 -12.37 3.48 -5.23
N LEU A 12 -11.91 4.68 -4.93
CA LEU A 12 -10.63 5.21 -5.37
C LEU A 12 -9.64 5.10 -4.20
N LEU A 13 -8.67 4.20 -4.31
CA LEU A 13 -7.56 4.06 -3.38
C LEU A 13 -6.35 4.80 -3.95
N THR A 14 -5.98 5.92 -3.34
CA THR A 14 -4.88 6.77 -3.81
C THR A 14 -3.68 6.60 -2.90
N LEU A 15 -2.53 6.23 -3.46
CA LEU A 15 -1.25 6.32 -2.76
C LEU A 15 -0.84 7.79 -2.70
N VAL A 16 -0.51 8.26 -1.50
CA VAL A 16 -0.20 9.68 -1.23
C VAL A 16 1.11 9.83 -0.46
N GLY A 17 1.72 11.00 -0.62
CA GLY A 17 2.98 11.38 0.00
C GLY A 17 4.11 11.57 -1.01
N ASP A 18 5.19 12.21 -0.55
CA ASP A 18 6.35 12.55 -1.38
C ASP A 18 7.49 11.52 -1.28
N ASP A 19 7.25 10.38 -0.62
CA ASP A 19 8.21 9.30 -0.38
C ASP A 19 8.32 8.30 -1.54
N GLU A 20 7.82 8.68 -2.73
CA GLU A 20 7.74 7.83 -3.92
C GLU A 20 6.93 6.53 -3.73
N HIS A 21 6.07 6.50 -2.71
CA HIS A 21 5.23 5.37 -2.32
C HIS A 21 6.02 4.07 -2.20
N ARG A 22 7.18 4.11 -1.53
CA ARG A 22 7.97 2.92 -1.24
C ARG A 22 7.19 1.99 -0.31
N LEU A 23 7.10 0.72 -0.69
CA LEU A 23 6.39 -0.30 0.04
C LEU A 23 7.20 -0.68 1.28
N ASN A 24 6.72 -0.22 2.44
CA ASN A 24 7.15 -0.63 3.77
C ASN A 24 5.95 -1.20 4.54
N PRO A 25 6.15 -1.82 5.73
CA PRO A 25 5.06 -2.44 6.46
C PRO A 25 3.92 -1.49 6.83
N ASN A 26 4.22 -0.20 7.05
CA ASN A 26 3.19 0.78 7.40
C ASN A 26 2.26 1.01 6.20
N LEU A 27 2.81 1.31 5.01
CA LEU A 27 2.02 1.51 3.81
C LEU A 27 1.23 0.26 3.41
N ILE A 28 1.85 -0.93 3.51
CA ILE A 28 1.16 -2.20 3.24
C ILE A 28 -0.01 -2.39 4.22
N GLY A 29 0.19 -2.10 5.51
CA GLY A 29 -0.86 -2.17 6.52
C GLY A 29 -2.03 -1.21 6.23
N GLU A 30 -1.75 0.01 5.78
CA GLU A 30 -2.77 0.97 5.37
C GLU A 30 -3.56 0.51 4.14
N ILE A 31 -2.88 -0.07 3.13
CA ILE A 31 -3.53 -0.65 1.95
C ILE A 31 -4.41 -1.83 2.36
N GLN A 32 -3.90 -2.76 3.18
CA GLN A 32 -4.67 -3.91 3.68
C GLN A 32 -5.90 -3.49 4.48
N SER A 33 -5.77 -2.45 5.32
CA SER A 33 -6.89 -1.86 6.06
C SER A 33 -7.94 -1.27 5.11
N SER A 34 -7.51 -0.52 4.10
CA SER A 34 -8.39 0.05 3.08
C SER A 34 -9.13 -1.03 2.28
N LEU A 35 -8.41 -2.07 1.84
CA LEU A 35 -9.00 -3.22 1.14
C LEU A 35 -10.01 -3.98 2.02
N SER A 36 -9.75 -4.08 3.33
CA SER A 36 -10.69 -4.69 4.28
C SER A 36 -11.99 -3.88 4.37
N GLN A 37 -11.91 -2.54 4.37
CA GLN A 37 -13.08 -1.67 4.33
C GLN A 37 -13.88 -1.82 3.02
N VAL A 38 -13.19 -1.89 1.88
CA VAL A 38 -13.82 -2.14 0.57
C VAL A 38 -14.53 -3.49 0.56
N ARG A 39 -13.86 -4.55 1.05
CA ARG A 39 -14.41 -5.91 1.12
C ARG A 39 -15.67 -5.98 1.98
N ALA A 40 -15.70 -5.27 3.10
CA ALA A 40 -16.88 -5.22 3.98
C ALA A 40 -18.12 -4.60 3.30
N GLN A 41 -17.93 -3.82 2.24
CA GLN A 41 -18.99 -3.17 1.47
C GLN A 41 -19.23 -3.80 0.09
N ALA A 42 -18.53 -4.90 -0.23
CA ALA A 42 -18.52 -5.48 -1.56
C ALA A 42 -19.92 -5.95 -1.99
N LYS A 43 -20.31 -5.55 -3.20
CA LYS A 43 -21.55 -5.93 -3.86
C LYS A 43 -21.34 -5.98 -5.38
N HIS A 44 -22.29 -6.58 -6.09
CA HIS A 44 -22.20 -6.65 -7.56
C HIS A 44 -22.08 -5.25 -8.19
N GLY A 45 -21.16 -5.11 -9.16
CA GLY A 45 -20.91 -3.84 -9.86
C GLY A 45 -20.08 -2.82 -9.05
N LEU A 46 -19.58 -3.19 -7.88
CA LEU A 46 -18.62 -2.39 -7.12
C LEU A 46 -17.20 -2.67 -7.62
N VAL A 47 -16.43 -1.62 -7.85
CA VAL A 47 -15.06 -1.71 -8.36
C VAL A 47 -14.10 -0.91 -7.48
N ILE A 48 -12.84 -1.32 -7.47
CA ILE A 48 -11.74 -0.55 -6.87
C ILE A 48 -10.81 -0.09 -7.99
N VAL A 49 -10.42 1.17 -7.92
CA VAL A 49 -9.38 1.77 -8.75
C VAL A 49 -8.25 2.18 -7.83
N THR A 50 -7.04 1.72 -8.11
CA THR A 50 -5.83 2.17 -7.43
C THR A 50 -5.13 3.20 -8.27
N THR A 51 -4.75 4.33 -7.68
CA THR A 51 -4.05 5.42 -8.35
C THR A 51 -3.04 6.06 -7.41
N GLU A 52 -2.31 7.03 -7.91
CA GLU A 52 -1.27 7.75 -7.18
C GLU A 52 -1.46 9.26 -7.17
N GLN A 53 -0.85 9.89 -6.16
CA GLN A 53 -0.53 11.30 -6.16
C GLN A 53 0.90 11.50 -6.73
N GLY A 54 1.06 12.50 -7.58
CA GLY A 54 2.39 12.89 -8.05
C GLY A 54 2.90 12.02 -9.20
N LYS A 55 4.21 11.81 -9.25
CA LYS A 55 4.90 11.31 -10.46
C LYS A 55 4.93 9.79 -10.57
N PHE A 56 4.93 9.09 -9.45
CA PHE A 56 5.19 7.66 -9.39
C PHE A 56 4.01 6.95 -8.76
N PHE A 57 3.55 5.87 -9.40
CA PHE A 57 2.59 5.00 -8.74
C PHE A 57 3.17 4.41 -7.46
N SER A 58 4.25 3.66 -7.59
CA SER A 58 5.10 3.22 -6.49
C SER A 58 6.45 2.85 -7.06
N ASN A 59 7.51 3.19 -6.33
CA ASN A 59 8.85 2.73 -6.65
C ASN A 59 9.22 1.40 -5.94
N GLY A 60 8.23 0.64 -5.49
CA GLY A 60 8.42 -0.72 -4.97
C GLY A 60 9.01 -0.76 -3.56
N PHE A 61 9.67 -1.86 -3.21
CA PHE A 61 10.14 -2.14 -1.85
C PHE A 61 11.03 -1.05 -1.25
N ASP A 62 10.79 -0.72 0.02
CA ASP A 62 11.57 0.25 0.79
C ASP A 62 12.87 -0.38 1.32
N LEU A 63 13.93 -0.27 0.50
CA LEU A 63 15.27 -0.76 0.86
C LEU A 63 15.86 -0.01 2.05
N ALA A 64 15.62 1.30 2.16
CA ALA A 64 16.13 2.11 3.28
C ALA A 64 15.53 1.66 4.62
N TRP A 65 14.23 1.37 4.64
CA TRP A 65 13.59 0.73 5.79
C TRP A 65 14.22 -0.64 6.08
N ALA A 66 14.42 -1.49 5.08
CA ALA A 66 14.97 -2.82 5.31
C ALA A 66 16.39 -2.77 5.90
N GLU A 67 17.23 -1.85 5.42
CA GLU A 67 18.62 -1.65 5.87
C GLU A 67 18.73 -1.04 7.27
N SER A 68 17.76 -0.24 7.70
CA SER A 68 17.77 0.44 9.02
C SER A 68 17.90 -0.49 10.24
N ALA A 69 17.65 -1.79 10.08
CA ALA A 69 17.79 -2.77 11.16
C ALA A 69 19.09 -3.59 11.12
N GLY A 70 20.01 -3.26 10.21
CA GLY A 70 21.27 -3.97 10.01
C GLY A 70 21.15 -5.22 9.13
N THR A 71 22.30 -5.68 8.63
CA THR A 71 22.39 -6.68 7.55
C THR A 71 21.71 -8.02 7.86
N SER A 72 21.79 -8.50 9.10
CA SER A 72 21.15 -9.77 9.50
C SER A 72 19.62 -9.67 9.50
N VAL A 73 19.07 -8.48 9.76
CA VAL A 73 17.63 -8.23 9.84
C VAL A 73 17.06 -7.85 8.47
N PHE A 74 17.89 -7.33 7.55
CA PHE A 74 17.48 -7.03 6.17
C PHE A 74 16.85 -8.23 5.47
N LEU A 75 17.51 -9.39 5.49
CA LEU A 75 17.00 -10.60 4.83
C LEU A 75 15.68 -11.07 5.46
N HIS A 76 15.58 -10.98 6.80
CA HIS A 76 14.35 -11.31 7.50
C HIS A 76 13.21 -10.35 7.11
N ARG A 77 13.48 -9.05 6.99
CA ARG A 77 12.51 -8.04 6.54
C ARG A 77 12.07 -8.25 5.09
N LEU A 78 13.00 -8.60 4.21
CA LEU A 78 12.71 -8.92 2.81
C LEU A 78 11.80 -10.16 2.70
N GLN A 79 12.09 -11.21 3.46
CA GLN A 79 11.27 -12.42 3.50
C GLN A 79 9.87 -12.16 4.07
N HIS A 80 9.77 -11.39 5.17
CA HIS A 80 8.51 -11.10 5.83
C HIS A 80 7.51 -10.38 4.91
N MET A 81 8.00 -9.50 4.04
CA MET A 81 7.15 -8.77 3.09
C MET A 81 6.73 -9.59 1.87
N GLY A 82 7.41 -10.70 1.57
CA GLY A 82 7.06 -11.59 0.46
C GLY A 82 5.96 -12.61 0.78
N THR A 83 5.61 -12.77 2.06
CA THR A 83 4.65 -13.78 2.55
C THR A 83 3.36 -13.19 3.12
N ALA A 84 3.19 -11.86 3.07
CA ALA A 84 2.07 -11.12 3.66
C ALA A 84 0.93 -10.86 2.67
#